data_AF-A0A9X8YNR2-F1
#
_entry.id   AF-A0A9X8YNR2-F1
#
_cell.length_a   1.000
_cell.length_b   1.000
_cell.length_c   1.000
_cell.angle_alpha   90.00
_cell.angle_beta   90.00
_cell.angle_gamma   90.00
#
_symmetry.space_group_name_H-M   'P 1'
#
loop_
_entity.id
_entity.type
_entity.pdbx_description
1 polymer ?
#
loop_
_entity_poly.entity_id
_entity_poly.type
_entity_poly.pdbx_seq_one_letter_code
_entity_poly.pdbx_strand_id
1 'polypeptide(L)'
;FDLGNEQHTMRDTAFLMEQLELREELDAIERKPDAESLLADFGARLATSIKQRSALMLQQLDSEQWADAADTVRKLRFLDKLQQQVEQLEEKLLGFE
;
A
#
# COMPACT_ATOMS: atom_id res chain seq x y z
N PHE A 1 12.82 -7.67 29.90
CA PHE A 1 13.22 -6.88 28.72
C PHE A 1 12.22 -7.20 27.62
N ASP A 2 11.21 -6.35 27.45
CA ASP A 2 10.03 -6.55 26.59
C ASP A 2 10.02 -5.58 25.38
N LEU A 3 11.17 -4.93 25.12
CA LEU A 3 11.31 -3.87 24.12
C LEU A 3 11.13 -4.35 22.67
N GLY A 4 11.43 -5.62 22.38
CA GLY A 4 11.23 -6.19 21.05
C GLY A 4 9.75 -6.32 20.69
N ASN A 5 8.91 -6.67 21.66
CA ASN A 5 7.48 -6.87 21.45
C ASN A 5 6.75 -5.52 21.24
N GLU A 6 7.18 -4.49 21.98
CA GLU A 6 6.68 -3.12 21.84
C GLU A 6 7.01 -2.54 20.45
N GLN A 7 8.25 -2.70 19.98
CA GLN A 7 8.66 -2.23 18.65
C GLN A 7 7.91 -2.93 17.51
N HIS A 8 7.67 -4.24 17.60
CA HIS A 8 6.87 -4.97 16.62
C HIS A 8 5.41 -4.49 16.62
N THR A 9 4.79 -4.34 17.80
CA THR A 9 3.40 -3.87 17.93
C THR A 9 3.23 -2.45 17.40
N MET A 10 4.18 -1.56 17.66
CA MET A 10 4.17 -0.19 17.12
C MET A 10 4.33 -0.18 15.60
N ARG A 11 5.23 -1.02 15.04
CA ARG A 11 5.40 -1.19 13.58
C ARG A 11 4.12 -1.67 12.92
N ASP A 12 3.42 -2.62 13.55
CA ASP A 12 2.14 -3.13 13.05
C ASP A 12 1.04 -2.08 13.13
N THR A 13 0.98 -1.30 14.21
CA THR A 13 -0.02 -0.22 14.37
C THR A 13 0.18 0.88 13.34
N ALA A 14 1.42 1.32 13.10
CA ALA A 14 1.74 2.30 12.07
C ALA A 14 1.32 1.82 10.68
N PHE A 15 1.54 0.53 10.39
CA PHE A 15 1.12 -0.04 9.12
C PHE A 15 -0.41 -0.13 9.01
N LEU A 16 -1.12 -0.54 10.05
CA LEU A 16 -2.60 -0.59 10.05
C LEU A 16 -3.22 0.80 9.82
N MET A 17 -2.64 1.85 10.41
CA MET A 17 -3.10 3.23 10.17
C MET A 17 -2.83 3.65 8.72
N GLU A 18 -1.64 3.39 8.18
CA GLU A 18 -1.32 3.63 6.76
C GLU A 18 -2.32 2.92 5.83
N GLN A 19 -2.68 1.67 6.16
CA GLN A 19 -3.67 0.91 5.39
C GLN A 19 -5.07 1.55 5.41
N LEU A 20 -5.50 2.05 6.57
CA LEU A 20 -6.79 2.70 6.73
C LEU A 20 -6.84 4.02 5.96
N GLU A 21 -5.81 4.86 6.11
CA GLU A 21 -5.71 6.15 5.42
C GLU A 21 -5.75 5.98 3.90
N LEU A 22 -5.01 5.00 3.35
CA LEU A 22 -5.01 4.72 1.92
C LEU A 22 -6.37 4.26 1.40
N ARG A 23 -7.11 3.47 2.20
CA ARG A 23 -8.47 3.02 1.82
C ARG A 23 -9.47 4.16 1.90
N GLU A 24 -9.41 4.96 2.96
CA GLU A 24 -10.27 6.14 3.11
C GLU A 24 -10.02 7.16 2.00
N GLU A 25 -8.77 7.35 1.59
CA GLU A 25 -8.41 8.19 0.44
C GLU A 25 -9.04 7.65 -0.85
N LEU A 26 -8.90 6.35 -1.12
CA LEU A 26 -9.50 5.72 -2.31
C LEU A 26 -11.04 5.84 -2.32
N ASP A 27 -11.69 5.57 -1.19
CA ASP A 27 -13.14 5.72 -1.03
C ASP A 27 -13.60 7.18 -1.20
N ALA A 28 -12.76 8.14 -0.80
CA ALA A 28 -13.05 9.56 -0.97
C ALA A 28 -12.90 10.01 -2.42
N ILE A 29 -11.93 9.45 -3.18
CA ILE A 29 -11.72 9.76 -4.59
C ILE A 29 -12.97 9.45 -5.42
N GLU A 30 -13.63 8.32 -5.17
CA GLU A 30 -14.85 7.91 -5.88
C GLU A 30 -15.98 8.97 -5.83
N ARG A 31 -16.03 9.80 -4.78
CA ARG A 31 -17.11 10.77 -4.55
C ARG A 31 -16.81 12.17 -5.07
N LYS A 32 -15.64 12.36 -5.70
CA LYS A 32 -15.19 13.67 -6.15
C LYS A 32 -15.48 13.90 -7.64
N PRO A 33 -15.71 15.16 -8.06
CA PRO A 33 -16.00 15.47 -9.46
C PRO A 33 -14.80 15.25 -10.39
N ASP A 34 -13.59 15.23 -9.86
CA ASP A 34 -12.31 14.99 -10.53
C ASP A 34 -11.75 13.59 -10.25
N ALA A 35 -12.63 12.62 -9.97
CA ALA A 35 -12.28 11.26 -9.55
C ALA A 35 -11.24 10.58 -10.46
N GLU A 36 -11.38 10.70 -11.79
CA GLU A 36 -10.44 10.09 -12.75
C GLU A 36 -9.00 10.61 -12.58
N SER A 37 -8.82 11.93 -12.50
CA SER A 37 -7.50 12.54 -12.33
C SER A 37 -6.90 12.17 -10.97
N LEU A 38 -7.72 12.22 -9.91
CA LEU A 38 -7.26 11.88 -8.56
C LEU A 38 -6.91 10.40 -8.42
N LEU A 39 -7.65 9.52 -9.10
CA LEU A 39 -7.39 8.09 -9.13
C LEU A 39 -6.10 7.79 -9.88
N ALA A 40 -5.84 8.45 -11.01
CA ALA A 40 -4.58 8.32 -11.74
C ALA A 40 -3.38 8.77 -10.87
N ASP A 41 -3.49 9.90 -10.18
CA ASP A 41 -2.45 10.39 -9.25
C ASP A 41 -2.24 9.44 -8.06
N PHE A 42 -3.33 8.88 -7.52
CA PHE A 42 -3.27 7.88 -6.46
C PHE A 42 -2.60 6.59 -6.96
N GLY A 43 -2.98 6.09 -8.13
CA GLY A 43 -2.38 4.91 -8.76
C GLY A 43 -0.88 5.09 -9.02
N ALA A 44 -0.45 6.27 -9.50
CA ALA A 44 0.96 6.57 -9.72
C ALA A 44 1.77 6.59 -8.41
N ARG A 45 1.22 7.16 -7.33
CA ARG A 45 1.81 7.12 -5.98
C ARG A 45 1.90 5.69 -5.46
N LEU A 46 0.84 4.90 -5.62
CA LEU A 46 0.79 3.51 -5.19
C LEU A 46 1.85 2.65 -5.92
N ALA A 47 1.95 2.79 -7.25
CA ALA A 47 2.95 2.09 -8.05
C ALA A 47 4.38 2.45 -7.62
N THR A 48 4.64 3.72 -7.28
CA THR A 48 5.93 4.16 -6.75
C THR A 48 6.23 3.50 -5.40
N SER A 49 5.26 3.46 -4.49
CA SER A 49 5.38 2.80 -3.18
C SER A 49 5.65 1.30 -3.30
N ILE A 50 4.97 0.61 -4.23
CA ILE A 50 5.21 -0.81 -4.52
C ILE A 50 6.65 -1.00 -5.01
N LYS A 51 7.10 -0.20 -5.98
CA LYS A 51 8.47 -0.29 -6.51
C LYS A 51 9.54 -0.09 -5.43
N GLN A 52 9.36 0.91 -4.56
CA GLN A 52 10.29 1.19 -3.47
C GLN A 52 10.34 0.04 -2.46
N ARG A 53 9.19 -0.50 -2.06
CA ARG A 53 9.12 -1.61 -1.11
C ARG A 53 9.65 -2.92 -1.72
N SER A 54 9.45 -3.16 -3.00
CA SER A 54 10.05 -4.29 -3.72
C SER A 54 11.57 -4.20 -3.74
N ALA A 55 12.13 -3.01 -4.00
CA ALA A 55 13.57 -2.79 -3.93
C ALA A 55 14.12 -3.01 -2.52
N LEU A 56 13.41 -2.53 -1.49
CA LEU A 56 13.77 -2.77 -0.09
C LEU A 56 13.75 -4.26 0.26
N MET A 57 12.71 -4.99 -0.16
CA MET A 57 12.61 -6.44 0.05
C MET A 57 13.80 -7.16 -0.57
N LEU A 58 14.18 -6.83 -1.80
CA LEU A 58 15.35 -7.43 -2.45
C LEU A 58 16.63 -7.16 -1.66
N GLN A 59 16.85 -5.91 -1.24
CA GLN A 59 18.00 -5.56 -0.40
C GLN A 59 18.03 -6.34 0.92
N GLN A 60 16.87 -6.52 1.57
CA GLN A 60 16.75 -7.28 2.82
C GLN A 60 17.04 -8.76 2.60
N LEU A 61 16.58 -9.35 1.48
CA LEU A 61 16.88 -10.73 1.11
C LEU A 61 18.38 -10.91 0.83
N ASP A 62 18.99 -9.99 0.06
CA ASP A 62 20.42 -10.00 -0.25
C ASP A 62 21.30 -9.84 1.01
N SER A 63 20.76 -9.17 2.03
CA SER A 63 21.43 -8.97 3.32
C SER A 63 21.06 -10.04 4.36
N GLU A 64 20.36 -11.11 3.96
CA GLU A 64 19.89 -12.20 4.82
C GLU A 64 19.00 -11.73 6.01
N GLN A 65 18.34 -10.58 5.87
CA GLN A 65 17.40 -10.02 6.87
C GLN A 65 16.00 -10.63 6.72
N TRP A 66 15.87 -11.93 6.99
CA TRP A 66 14.65 -12.69 6.71
C TRP A 66 13.39 -12.16 7.40
N ALA A 67 13.51 -11.71 8.65
CA ALA A 67 12.37 -11.20 9.42
C ALA A 67 11.83 -9.89 8.83
N ASP A 68 12.72 -8.97 8.46
CA ASP A 68 12.34 -7.69 7.85
C ASP A 68 11.85 -7.89 6.41
N ALA A 69 12.46 -8.79 5.63
CA ALA A 69 11.97 -9.16 4.31
C ALA A 69 10.54 -9.75 4.37
N ALA A 70 10.26 -10.64 5.33
CA ALA A 70 8.93 -11.18 5.53
C ALA A 70 7.90 -10.11 5.92
N ASP A 71 8.30 -9.10 6.67
CA ASP A 71 7.47 -7.93 6.98
C ASP A 71 7.17 -7.09 5.71
N THR A 72 8.20 -6.80 4.93
CA THR A 72 8.05 -6.07 3.66
C THR A 72 7.14 -6.81 2.68
N VAL A 73 7.25 -8.15 2.57
CA VAL A 73 6.34 -8.98 1.77
C VAL A 73 4.89 -8.86 2.25
N ARG A 74 4.64 -8.91 3.56
CA ARG A 74 3.28 -8.71 4.11
C ARG A 74 2.71 -7.35 3.70
N LYS A 75 3.55 -6.30 3.72
CA LYS A 75 3.15 -4.95 3.28
C LYS A 75 2.88 -4.87 1.78
N LEU A 76 3.71 -5.50 0.95
CA LEU A 76 3.51 -5.58 -0.49
C LEU A 76 2.19 -6.27 -0.85
N ARG A 77 1.81 -7.35 -0.15
CA ARG A 77 0.51 -8.03 -0.38
C ARG A 77 -0.70 -7.15 -0.09
N PHE A 78 -0.58 -6.17 0.80
CA PHE A 78 -1.65 -5.19 1.01
C PHE A 78 -1.71 -4.20 -0.16
N LEU A 79 -0.57 -3.68 -0.58
CA LEU A 79 -0.51 -2.71 -1.69
C LEU A 79 -0.98 -3.32 -3.01
N ASP A 80 -0.70 -4.60 -3.25
CA ASP A 80 -1.22 -5.37 -4.37
C ASP A 80 -2.77 -5.43 -4.37
N LYS A 81 -3.37 -5.72 -3.21
CA LYS A 81 -4.84 -5.67 -3.06
C LYS A 81 -5.39 -4.27 -3.27
N LEU A 82 -4.71 -3.25 -2.76
CA LEU A 82 -5.11 -1.85 -2.96
C LEU A 82 -5.02 -1.46 -4.43
N GLN A 83 -4.02 -1.95 -5.16
CA GLN A 83 -3.87 -1.73 -6.60
C GLN A 83 -5.04 -2.35 -7.37
N GLN A 84 -5.47 -3.56 -7.01
CA GLN A 84 -6.67 -4.18 -7.59
C GLN A 84 -7.94 -3.34 -7.32
N GLN A 85 -8.05 -2.71 -6.15
CA GLN A 85 -9.17 -1.81 -5.85
C GLN A 85 -9.13 -0.53 -6.69
N VAL A 86 -7.94 0.01 -6.95
CA VAL A 86 -7.74 1.15 -7.87
C VAL A 86 -8.17 0.77 -9.28
N GLU A 87 -7.72 -0.39 -9.79
CA GLU A 87 -8.10 -0.88 -11.12
C GLU A 87 -9.61 -1.10 -11.25
N GLN A 88 -10.26 -1.65 -10.22
CA GLN A 88 -11.72 -1.81 -10.19
C GLN A 88 -12.46 -0.47 -10.21
N LEU A 89 -11.95 0.52 -9.48
CA LEU A 89 -12.54 1.86 -9.48
C LEU A 89 -12.30 2.57 -10.82
N GLU A 90 -11.14 2.36 -11.44
CA GLU A 90 -10.83 2.89 -12.76
C GLU A 90 -11.75 2.31 -13.83
N GLU A 91 -11.94 0.98 -13.83
CA GLU A 91 -12.92 0.30 -14.70
C GLU A 91 -14.34 0.81 -14.45
N LYS A 92 -14.72 1.07 -13.19
CA LYS A 92 -16.03 1.64 -12.87
C LYS A 92 -16.17 3.09 -13.37
N LEU A 93 -15.13 3.91 -13.34
CA LEU A 93 -15.21 5.30 -13.79
C LEU A 93 -15.20 5.40 -15.32
N LEU A 94 -14.38 4.58 -15.99
CA LEU A 94 -14.15 4.64 -17.44
C LEU A 94 -15.04 3.66 -18.24
N GLY A 95 -15.54 2.60 -17.62
CA GLY A 95 -16.30 1.53 -18.27
C GLY A 95 -17.79 1.82 -18.48
N PHE A 96 -18.24 3.07 -18.31
CA PHE A 96 -19.62 3.50 -18.58
C PHE A 96 -19.81 4.15 -19.97
N GLU A 97 -18.89 3.95 -20.93
CA GLU A 97 -19.12 4.30 -22.34
C GLU A 97 -20.14 3.38 -23.05
#